data_AF-A0A485LU43-F1
#
_entry.id   AF-A0A485LU43-F1
#
_cell.length_a   1.000
_cell.length_b   1.000
_cell.length_c   1.000
_cell.angle_alpha   90.00
_cell.angle_beta   90.00
_cell.angle_gamma   90.00
#
_symmetry.space_group_name_H-M   'P 1'
#
loop_
_entity.id
_entity.type
_entity.pdbx_description
1 polymer ?
#
loop_
_entity_poly.entity_id
_entity_poly.type
_entity_poly.pdbx_seq_one_letter_code
_entity_poly.pdbx_strand_id
1 'polypeptide(L)'
;MWCHPRLCKLDISLSGSRLCEATTTPVSCKKGFSAAQNWASTYTLTLERLDSLARLAHADVAFLDIDFVQYAQVNASSPIELLRHCVFTAEDIAFDLMAWIMLIEWVTGIREVVSIEGDVVSSNVSYYCQLCVQYMTAMVFLVTFFALMYAIACSFHVDGLNMLEINRVGGVVWVGRPLLFLRSVVAILFLATTNVGLVLAGVFTHMTTPTLSGIHSLSTVLAGPKSCWLVIVLTDLFMVVTKDPTNKFLLRSRPLP
;
A
#
# COMPACT_ATOMS: atom_id res chain seq x y z
N MET A 1 1.29 -1.60 -14.98
CA MET A 1 1.93 -1.74 -16.30
C MET A 1 3.38 -1.40 -16.08
N TRP A 2 4.22 -2.41 -15.88
CA TRP A 2 5.62 -2.23 -15.52
C TRP A 2 6.39 -1.83 -16.77
N CYS A 3 7.01 -0.66 -16.77
CA CYS A 3 7.87 -0.26 -17.87
C CYS A 3 9.09 -1.20 -17.84
N HIS A 4 9.24 -1.99 -18.90
CA HIS A 4 10.30 -2.98 -18.99
C HIS A 4 11.61 -2.22 -19.28
N PRO A 5 12.74 -2.51 -18.59
CA PRO A 5 14.01 -1.78 -18.72
C PRO A 5 14.69 -1.87 -20.11
N ARG A 6 14.00 -2.39 -21.13
CA ARG A 6 14.50 -2.61 -22.49
C ARG A 6 13.92 -1.65 -23.54
N LEU A 7 13.05 -0.71 -23.16
CA LEU A 7 12.39 0.20 -24.10
C LEU A 7 12.94 1.63 -24.13
N CYS A 8 13.91 1.98 -23.28
CA CYS A 8 14.62 3.28 -23.36
C CYS A 8 15.77 3.22 -24.38
N LYS A 9 15.45 3.09 -25.67
CA LYS A 9 16.42 3.27 -26.77
C LYS A 9 16.30 4.68 -27.35
N LEU A 10 17.34 5.47 -27.16
CA LEU A 10 17.41 6.88 -27.51
C LEU A 10 17.58 7.10 -29.03
N ASP A 11 16.88 8.11 -29.56
CA ASP A 11 17.27 8.89 -30.73
C ASP A 11 17.61 10.31 -30.24
N ILE A 12 18.89 10.68 -30.24
CA ILE A 12 19.43 11.97 -29.71
C ILE A 12 19.00 13.19 -30.52
N SER A 13 18.36 12.96 -31.67
CA SER A 13 17.79 14.03 -32.47
C SER A 13 16.53 14.56 -31.80
N LEU A 14 16.67 15.48 -30.84
CA LEU A 14 15.64 16.44 -30.43
C LEU A 14 15.22 17.24 -31.67
N SER A 15 14.36 16.65 -32.50
CA SER A 15 13.79 17.31 -33.66
C SER A 15 12.79 18.31 -33.13
N GLY A 16 13.19 19.58 -33.01
CA GLY A 16 12.37 20.66 -32.47
C GLY A 16 11.00 20.82 -33.16
N SER A 17 10.82 20.24 -34.35
CA SER A 17 9.52 20.13 -35.02
C SER A 17 8.49 19.32 -34.22
N ARG A 18 8.86 18.14 -33.71
CA ARG A 18 7.96 17.23 -32.97
C ARG A 18 7.68 17.74 -31.57
N LEU A 19 8.69 18.29 -30.91
CA LEU A 19 8.54 18.93 -29.59
C LEU A 19 7.52 20.07 -29.64
N CYS A 20 7.66 20.97 -30.62
CA CYS A 20 6.79 22.13 -30.71
C CYS A 20 5.37 21.80 -31.19
N GLU A 21 5.15 20.64 -31.84
CA GLU A 21 3.81 20.15 -32.19
C GLU A 21 3.01 19.70 -30.97
N ALA A 22 3.66 19.25 -29.90
CA ALA A 22 3.03 18.89 -28.64
C ALA A 22 2.61 20.11 -27.78
N THR A 23 2.92 21.34 -28.23
CA THR A 23 2.65 22.57 -27.47
C THR A 23 1.41 23.29 -28.01
N THR A 24 0.71 24.05 -27.14
CA THR A 24 -0.45 24.88 -27.51
C THR A 24 -0.11 26.02 -28.50
N THR A 25 1.15 26.43 -28.59
CA THR A 25 1.62 27.54 -29.45
C THR A 25 2.84 27.14 -30.31
N PRO A 26 2.64 26.30 -31.35
CA PRO A 26 3.74 25.70 -32.11
C PRO A 26 4.62 26.73 -32.82
N VAL A 27 4.05 27.85 -33.27
CA VAL A 27 4.79 28.91 -34.01
C VAL A 27 5.79 29.64 -33.10
N SER A 28 5.36 29.99 -31.89
CA SER A 28 6.22 30.65 -30.90
C SER A 28 7.32 29.71 -30.40
N CYS A 29 6.97 28.45 -30.14
CA CYS A 29 7.93 27.41 -29.77
C CYS A 29 9.02 27.24 -30.84
N LYS A 30 8.65 27.09 -32.11
CA LYS A 30 9.62 26.92 -33.22
C LYS A 30 10.57 28.12 -33.33
N LYS A 31 10.08 29.35 -33.13
CA LYS A 31 10.92 30.57 -33.13
C LYS A 31 11.90 30.58 -31.96
N GLY A 32 11.45 30.29 -30.75
CA GLY A 32 12.31 30.27 -29.56
C GLY A 32 13.37 29.16 -29.64
N PHE A 33 12.94 27.95 -30.00
CA PHE A 33 13.81 26.78 -30.08
C PHE A 33 14.89 26.93 -31.16
N SER A 34 14.53 27.45 -32.35
CA SER A 34 15.52 27.70 -33.41
C SER A 34 16.53 28.78 -33.04
N ALA A 35 16.12 29.84 -32.34
CA ALA A 35 17.04 30.84 -31.82
C ALA A 35 18.02 30.25 -30.78
N ALA A 36 17.52 29.43 -29.86
CA ALA A 36 18.35 28.74 -28.86
C ALA A 36 19.33 27.74 -29.52
N GLN A 37 18.87 26.98 -30.51
CA GLN A 37 19.71 26.04 -31.26
C GLN A 37 20.82 26.76 -32.04
N ASN A 38 20.50 27.88 -32.68
CA ASN A 38 21.48 28.71 -33.39
C ASN A 38 22.51 29.34 -32.42
N TRP A 39 22.06 29.79 -31.24
CA TRP A 39 22.97 30.29 -30.22
C TRP A 39 23.89 29.17 -29.71
N ALA A 40 23.34 27.99 -29.42
CA ALA A 40 24.12 26.85 -28.95
C ALA A 40 25.18 26.43 -29.98
N SER A 41 24.82 26.31 -31.26
CA SER A 41 25.79 25.95 -32.31
C SER A 41 26.88 27.01 -32.52
N THR A 42 26.60 28.28 -32.23
CA THR A 42 27.56 29.39 -32.40
C THR A 42 28.52 29.52 -31.22
N TYR A 43 28.04 29.34 -29.98
CA TYR A 43 28.79 29.67 -28.77
C TYR A 43 29.23 28.45 -27.93
N THR A 44 28.71 27.24 -28.20
CA THR A 44 29.19 26.03 -27.52
C THR A 44 30.25 25.33 -28.36
N LEU A 45 31.51 25.41 -27.91
CA LEU A 45 32.69 24.96 -28.66
C LEU A 45 32.85 23.42 -28.76
N THR A 46 32.00 22.62 -28.10
CA THR A 46 32.11 21.14 -28.12
C THR A 46 30.76 20.44 -27.93
N LEU A 47 29.84 20.62 -28.87
CA LEU A 47 28.54 19.92 -28.88
C LEU A 47 28.71 18.39 -28.86
N GLU A 48 29.76 17.86 -29.50
CA GLU A 48 30.07 16.41 -29.51
C GLU A 48 30.44 15.86 -28.11
N ARG A 49 31.17 16.64 -27.30
CA ARG A 49 31.53 16.21 -25.94
C ARG A 49 30.31 16.21 -25.03
N LEU A 50 29.45 17.22 -25.17
CA LEU A 50 28.18 17.31 -24.45
C LEU A 50 27.26 16.14 -24.79
N ASP A 51 27.21 15.72 -26.06
CA ASP A 51 26.43 14.56 -26.47
C ASP A 51 26.92 13.26 -25.81
N SER A 52 28.23 13.05 -25.77
CA SER A 52 28.81 11.88 -25.11
C SER A 52 28.50 11.85 -23.60
N LEU A 53 28.54 13.01 -22.93
CA LEU A 53 28.22 13.14 -21.51
C LEU A 53 26.72 12.97 -21.24
N ALA A 54 25.87 13.49 -22.12
CA ALA A 54 24.42 13.33 -22.03
C ALA A 54 24.02 11.86 -22.10
N ARG A 55 24.64 11.08 -23.00
CA ARG A 55 24.44 9.63 -23.09
C ARG A 55 24.85 8.88 -21.82
N LEU A 56 25.95 9.28 -21.19
CA LEU A 56 26.37 8.68 -19.92
C LEU A 56 25.41 9.02 -18.79
N ALA A 57 25.02 10.29 -18.65
CA ALA A 57 24.04 10.72 -17.65
C ALA A 57 22.68 10.02 -17.85
N HIS A 58 22.25 9.81 -19.08
CA HIS A 58 21.06 9.00 -19.40
C HIS A 58 21.18 7.56 -18.90
N ALA A 59 22.31 6.91 -19.14
CA ALA A 59 22.53 5.54 -18.68
C ALA A 59 22.52 5.45 -17.15
N ASP A 60 23.12 6.43 -16.46
CA ASP A 60 23.14 6.50 -15.00
C ASP A 60 21.74 6.74 -14.43
N VAL A 61 20.97 7.67 -15.02
CA VAL A 61 19.58 7.95 -14.60
C VAL A 61 18.65 6.78 -14.88
N ALA A 62 18.86 6.06 -15.98
CA ALA A 62 18.08 4.87 -16.31
C ALA A 62 18.29 3.74 -15.28
N PHE A 63 19.47 3.68 -14.63
CA PHE A 63 19.73 2.73 -13.55
C PHE A 63 18.97 3.07 -12.25
N LEU A 64 18.66 4.35 -12.03
CA LEU A 64 17.96 4.83 -10.84
C LEU A 64 16.45 4.59 -10.87
N ASP A 65 15.88 4.17 -12.01
CA ASP A 65 14.44 3.88 -12.19
C ASP A 65 13.54 5.04 -11.72
N ILE A 66 13.88 6.26 -12.13
CA ILE A 66 13.17 7.47 -11.72
C ILE A 66 11.89 7.63 -12.56
N ASP A 67 10.76 7.69 -11.86
CA ASP A 67 9.44 7.94 -12.45
C ASP A 67 8.89 9.30 -12.04
N PHE A 68 8.29 10.01 -13.00
CA PHE A 68 7.37 11.10 -12.75
C PHE A 68 6.00 10.54 -12.41
N VAL A 69 5.39 11.05 -11.34
CA VAL A 69 4.10 10.57 -10.84
C VAL A 69 3.13 11.74 -10.74
N GLN A 70 1.94 11.61 -11.31
CA GLN A 70 0.86 12.59 -11.15
C GLN A 70 -0.49 11.92 -10.95
N TYR A 71 -1.37 12.58 -10.18
CA TYR A 71 -2.79 12.27 -10.19
C TYR A 71 -3.45 13.00 -11.35
N ALA A 72 -4.11 12.26 -12.25
CA ALA A 72 -4.80 12.84 -13.38
C ALA A 72 -6.16 12.17 -13.62
N GLN A 73 -6.98 12.86 -14.40
CA GLN A 73 -8.28 12.41 -14.85
C GLN A 73 -8.35 12.69 -16.35
N VAL A 74 -8.88 11.76 -17.13
CA VAL A 74 -9.09 11.97 -18.58
C VAL A 74 -10.19 13.02 -18.79
N ASN A 75 -11.26 12.93 -18.02
CA ASN A 75 -12.41 13.83 -18.02
C ASN A 75 -12.83 14.15 -16.58
N ALA A 76 -13.58 15.24 -16.37
CA ALA A 76 -14.08 15.62 -15.03
C ALA A 76 -14.98 14.56 -14.36
N SER A 77 -15.50 13.61 -15.13
CA SER A 77 -16.30 12.48 -14.67
C SER A 77 -15.51 11.18 -14.52
N SER A 78 -14.26 11.12 -14.98
CA SER A 78 -13.43 9.92 -14.88
C SER A 78 -12.81 9.81 -13.48
N PRO A 79 -12.57 8.59 -12.98
CA PRO A 79 -11.87 8.42 -11.71
C PRO A 79 -10.47 9.04 -11.75
N ILE A 80 -10.00 9.52 -10.60
CA ILE A 80 -8.62 9.96 -10.45
C ILE A 80 -7.72 8.73 -10.50
N GLU A 81 -6.79 8.73 -11.45
CA GLU A 81 -5.79 7.68 -11.60
C GLU A 81 -4.40 8.25 -11.32
N LEU A 82 -3.55 7.42 -10.71
CA LEU A 82 -2.13 7.72 -10.54
C LEU A 82 -1.42 7.34 -11.83
N LEU A 83 -1.03 8.33 -12.62
CA LEU A 83 -0.21 8.13 -13.81
C LEU A 83 1.26 8.14 -13.40
N ARG A 84 2.00 7.21 -13.99
CA ARG A 84 3.46 7.13 -13.89
C ARG A 84 4.05 7.23 -15.28
N HIS A 85 5.11 8.00 -15.40
CA HIS A 85 5.84 8.17 -16.65
C HIS A 85 7.34 8.15 -16.32
N CYS A 86 8.09 7.26 -16.96
CA CYS A 86 9.54 7.21 -16.74
C CYS A 86 10.17 8.52 -17.23
N VAL A 87 11.18 9.02 -16.51
CA VAL A 87 11.79 10.32 -16.84
C VAL A 87 12.35 10.36 -18.27
N PHE A 88 12.88 9.25 -18.78
CA PHE A 88 13.29 9.13 -20.18
C PHE A 88 12.62 7.93 -20.83
N THR A 89 11.97 8.14 -21.98
CA THR A 89 11.40 7.06 -22.79
C THR A 89 11.68 7.29 -24.28
N ALA A 90 11.93 6.22 -25.03
CA ALA A 90 12.12 6.29 -26.48
C ALA A 90 10.85 6.72 -27.24
N GLU A 91 9.70 6.56 -26.60
CA GLU A 91 8.39 6.69 -27.22
C GLU A 91 7.89 8.15 -27.18
N ASP A 92 8.32 8.94 -26.19
CA ASP A 92 7.89 10.33 -25.99
C ASP A 92 9.05 11.34 -26.03
N ILE A 93 9.61 11.53 -27.23
CA ILE A 93 10.67 12.52 -27.51
C ILE A 93 10.21 13.95 -27.19
N ALA A 94 8.91 14.22 -27.17
CA ALA A 94 8.39 15.53 -26.82
C ALA A 94 8.54 15.84 -25.32
N PHE A 95 8.58 14.81 -24.46
CA PHE A 95 8.79 14.98 -23.03
C PHE A 95 10.27 15.14 -22.64
N ASP A 96 11.22 14.73 -23.49
CA ASP A 96 12.67 14.76 -23.20
C ASP A 96 13.19 16.14 -22.75
N LEU A 97 12.71 17.23 -23.37
CA LEU A 97 13.10 18.58 -22.94
C LEU A 97 12.66 18.86 -21.49
N MET A 98 11.43 18.47 -21.15
CA MET A 98 10.90 18.66 -19.80
C MET A 98 11.64 17.79 -18.79
N ALA A 99 11.94 16.55 -19.15
CA ALA A 99 12.72 15.62 -18.34
C ALA A 99 14.11 16.19 -17.99
N TRP A 100 14.83 16.75 -18.99
CA TRP A 100 16.12 17.39 -18.76
C TRP A 100 16.04 18.60 -17.83
N ILE A 101 15.00 19.43 -17.97
CA ILE A 101 14.79 20.57 -17.06
C ILE A 101 14.55 20.08 -15.63
N MET A 102 13.70 19.06 -15.46
CA MET A 102 13.43 18.47 -14.13
C MET A 102 14.68 17.87 -13.50
N LEU A 103 15.55 17.22 -14.28
CA LEU A 103 16.81 16.67 -13.79
C LEU A 103 17.82 17.75 -13.41
N ILE A 104 17.90 18.85 -14.17
CA ILE A 104 18.73 19.99 -13.79
C ILE A 104 18.22 20.59 -12.48
N GLU A 105 16.91 20.74 -12.32
CA GLU A 105 16.30 21.19 -11.06
C GLU A 105 16.56 20.21 -9.91
N TRP A 106 16.63 18.91 -10.19
CA TRP A 106 17.02 17.91 -9.19
C TRP A 106 18.48 18.05 -8.75
N VAL A 107 19.42 18.12 -9.71
CA VAL A 107 20.86 18.25 -9.40
C VAL A 107 21.18 19.59 -8.74
N THR A 108 20.41 20.64 -9.03
CA THR A 108 20.55 21.97 -8.40
C THR A 108 19.83 22.08 -7.05
N GLY A 109 19.10 21.05 -6.62
CA GLY A 109 18.38 21.04 -5.34
C GLY A 109 17.10 21.87 -5.31
N ILE A 110 16.56 22.26 -6.46
CA ILE A 110 15.25 22.93 -6.58
C ILE A 110 14.11 21.90 -6.50
N ARG A 111 14.35 20.67 -6.96
CA ARG A 111 13.45 19.52 -6.80
C ARG A 111 14.20 18.36 -6.14
N GLU A 112 13.45 17.46 -5.53
CA GLU A 112 13.98 16.25 -4.92
C GLU A 112 13.32 15.02 -5.53
N VAL A 113 14.13 13.97 -5.75
CA VAL A 113 13.65 12.64 -6.08
C VAL A 113 13.53 11.87 -4.78
N VAL A 114 12.34 11.35 -4.50
CA VAL A 114 12.05 10.59 -3.28
C VAL A 114 11.73 9.15 -3.65
N SER A 115 12.27 8.22 -2.88
CA SER A 115 11.80 6.84 -2.89
C SER A 115 10.67 6.71 -1.87
N ILE A 116 9.56 6.11 -2.29
CA ILE A 116 8.42 5.85 -1.42
C ILE A 116 8.29 4.34 -1.29
N GLU A 117 8.94 3.79 -0.27
CA GLU A 117 8.72 2.41 0.14
C GLU A 117 7.38 2.34 0.89
N GLY A 118 6.36 1.76 0.23
CA GLY A 118 5.12 1.39 0.90
C GLY A 118 5.30 0.18 1.83
N ASP A 119 4.28 -0.11 2.64
CA ASP A 119 4.20 -1.34 3.44
C ASP A 119 4.06 -2.57 2.51
N VAL A 120 5.17 -3.02 1.94
CA VAL A 120 5.26 -4.26 1.16
C VAL A 120 5.38 -5.43 2.13
N VAL A 121 4.24 -5.87 2.68
CA VAL A 121 4.18 -7.21 3.27
C VAL A 121 4.49 -8.19 2.16
N SER A 122 5.61 -8.90 2.27
CA SER A 122 6.01 -9.93 1.31
C SER A 122 4.82 -10.86 1.01
N SER A 123 4.57 -11.13 -0.27
CA SER A 123 3.46 -12.00 -0.71
C SER A 123 3.42 -13.32 0.06
N ASN A 124 4.60 -13.90 0.34
CA ASN A 124 4.75 -15.10 1.14
C ASN A 124 4.20 -14.94 2.56
N VAL A 125 4.54 -13.85 3.25
CA VAL A 125 4.06 -13.55 4.61
C VAL A 125 2.55 -13.39 4.61
N SER A 126 2.00 -12.65 3.64
CA SER A 126 0.55 -12.47 3.53
C SER A 126 -0.19 -13.81 3.34
N TYR A 127 0.37 -14.71 2.52
CA TYR A 127 -0.19 -16.03 2.25
C TYR A 127 -0.17 -16.92 3.51
N TYR A 128 0.94 -16.96 4.24
CA TYR A 128 1.00 -17.71 5.50
C TYR A 128 0.06 -17.15 6.56
N CYS A 129 -0.04 -15.83 6.70
CA CYS A 129 -1.01 -15.21 7.60
C CYS A 129 -2.46 -15.57 7.23
N GLN A 130 -2.81 -15.59 5.94
CA GLN A 130 -4.13 -16.03 5.48
C GLN A 130 -4.38 -17.51 5.80
N LEU A 131 -3.42 -18.40 5.52
CA LEU A 131 -3.53 -19.82 5.83
C LEU A 131 -3.72 -20.06 7.33
N CYS A 132 -2.96 -19.36 8.17
CA CYS A 132 -3.12 -19.39 9.62
C CYS A 132 -4.53 -18.94 10.00
N VAL A 133 -5.00 -17.77 9.55
CA VAL A 133 -6.33 -17.23 9.87
C VAL A 133 -7.46 -18.16 9.42
N GLN A 134 -7.33 -18.80 8.25
CA GLN A 134 -8.27 -19.81 7.75
C GLN A 134 -8.29 -21.05 8.65
N TYR A 135 -7.12 -21.59 9.00
CA TYR A 135 -6.99 -22.71 9.94
C TYR A 135 -7.66 -22.41 11.29
N MET A 136 -7.41 -21.23 11.88
CA MET A 136 -8.06 -20.84 13.15
C MET A 136 -9.59 -20.85 13.03
N THR A 137 -10.10 -20.34 11.92
CA THR A 137 -11.54 -20.19 11.70
C THR A 137 -12.20 -21.55 11.49
N ALA A 138 -11.55 -22.46 10.77
CA ALA A 138 -11.97 -23.85 10.63
C ALA A 138 -12.01 -24.58 11.97
N MET A 139 -10.97 -24.43 12.80
CA MET A 139 -10.93 -25.06 14.13
C MET A 139 -12.02 -24.53 15.06
N VAL A 140 -12.22 -23.21 15.14
CA VAL A 140 -13.30 -22.62 15.95
C VAL A 140 -14.67 -23.10 15.46
N PHE A 141 -14.86 -23.21 14.15
CA PHE A 141 -16.11 -23.73 13.58
C PHE A 141 -16.34 -25.20 13.98
N LEU A 142 -15.32 -26.05 13.88
CA LEU A 142 -15.40 -27.46 14.29
C LEU A 142 -15.73 -27.63 15.77
N VAL A 143 -15.03 -26.92 16.65
CA VAL A 143 -15.27 -26.98 18.10
C VAL A 143 -16.69 -26.50 18.44
N THR A 144 -17.13 -25.41 17.80
CA THR A 144 -18.49 -24.88 18.00
C THR A 144 -19.55 -25.86 17.49
N PHE A 145 -19.31 -26.52 16.35
CA PHE A 145 -20.21 -27.53 15.80
C PHE A 145 -20.39 -28.72 16.75
N PHE A 146 -19.29 -29.29 17.27
CA PHE A 146 -19.38 -30.39 18.23
C PHE A 146 -20.04 -29.97 19.55
N ALA A 147 -19.75 -28.76 20.04
CA ALA A 147 -20.39 -28.23 21.24
C ALA A 147 -21.91 -28.06 21.07
N LEU A 148 -22.36 -27.58 19.90
CA LEU A 148 -23.78 -27.46 19.58
C LEU A 148 -24.48 -28.82 19.47
N MET A 149 -23.86 -29.80 18.80
CA MET A 149 -24.38 -31.16 18.72
C MET A 149 -24.56 -31.79 20.10
N TYR A 150 -23.57 -31.59 20.98
CA TYR A 150 -23.66 -32.04 22.37
C TYR A 150 -24.79 -31.34 23.13
N ALA A 151 -24.92 -30.00 22.99
CA ALA A 151 -25.99 -29.25 23.63
C ALA A 151 -27.40 -29.71 23.20
N ILE A 152 -27.57 -30.02 21.90
CA ILE A 152 -28.83 -30.56 21.36
C ILE A 152 -29.11 -31.95 21.95
N ALA A 153 -28.10 -32.84 22.00
CA ALA A 153 -28.24 -34.18 22.57
C ALA A 153 -28.66 -34.13 24.06
N CYS A 154 -28.20 -33.12 24.80
CA CYS A 154 -28.58 -32.87 26.19
C CYS A 154 -29.85 -32.01 26.34
N SER A 155 -30.63 -31.79 25.27
CA SER A 155 -31.85 -30.96 25.29
C SER A 155 -31.64 -29.56 25.90
N PHE A 156 -30.51 -28.93 25.60
CA PHE A 156 -30.12 -27.60 26.09
C PHE A 156 -30.05 -27.43 27.62
N HIS A 157 -29.90 -28.51 28.39
CA HIS A 157 -29.64 -28.44 29.84
C HIS A 157 -28.18 -28.06 30.16
N VAL A 158 -27.64 -27.07 29.46
CA VAL A 158 -26.26 -26.61 29.61
C VAL A 158 -26.29 -25.18 30.13
N ASP A 159 -25.54 -24.90 31.19
CA ASP A 159 -25.36 -23.52 31.68
C ASP A 159 -24.77 -22.64 30.58
N GLY A 160 -25.55 -21.68 30.09
CA GLY A 160 -25.15 -20.79 28.98
C GLY A 160 -23.90 -19.96 29.27
N LEU A 161 -23.58 -19.73 30.55
CA LEU A 161 -22.34 -19.06 30.96
C LEU A 161 -21.09 -19.89 30.65
N ASN A 162 -21.17 -21.22 30.74
CA ASN A 162 -20.06 -22.10 30.32
C ASN A 162 -19.85 -22.05 28.80
N MET A 163 -20.90 -21.70 28.04
CA MET A 163 -20.83 -21.56 26.59
C MET A 163 -20.02 -20.32 26.17
N LEU A 164 -19.99 -19.25 27.00
CA LEU A 164 -19.15 -18.07 26.76
C LEU A 164 -17.65 -18.35 27.00
N GLU A 165 -17.33 -19.31 27.89
CA GLU A 165 -15.95 -19.74 28.14
C GLU A 165 -15.37 -20.60 27.00
N ILE A 166 -16.19 -21.11 26.07
CA ILE A 166 -15.71 -21.88 24.89
C ILE A 166 -14.77 -21.03 24.04
N ASN A 167 -15.08 -19.75 23.86
CA ASN A 167 -14.23 -18.84 23.09
C ASN A 167 -12.86 -18.68 23.78
N ARG A 168 -12.82 -18.63 25.12
CA ARG A 168 -11.59 -18.44 25.89
C ARG A 168 -10.76 -19.72 26.04
N VAL A 169 -11.38 -20.79 26.51
CA VAL A 169 -10.73 -22.07 26.82
C VAL A 169 -10.52 -22.90 25.55
N GLY A 170 -11.55 -22.95 24.69
CA GLY A 170 -11.51 -23.72 23.45
C GLY A 170 -10.43 -23.21 22.49
N GLY A 171 -10.31 -21.90 22.29
CA GLY A 171 -9.26 -21.42 21.39
C GLY A 171 -7.85 -21.60 21.92
N VAL A 172 -7.62 -21.46 23.23
CA VAL A 172 -6.28 -21.67 23.82
C VAL A 172 -5.85 -23.13 23.70
N VAL A 173 -6.74 -24.08 23.99
CA VAL A 173 -6.43 -25.50 24.02
C VAL A 173 -6.32 -26.10 22.61
N TRP A 174 -7.26 -25.78 21.72
CA TRP A 174 -7.36 -26.43 20.40
C TRP A 174 -6.53 -25.75 19.32
N VAL A 175 -6.25 -24.47 19.50
CA VAL A 175 -5.59 -23.66 18.45
C VAL A 175 -4.21 -23.20 18.87
N GLY A 176 -4.00 -22.94 20.16
CA GLY A 176 -2.69 -22.61 20.71
C GLY A 176 -2.40 -21.11 20.77
N ARG A 177 -1.61 -20.74 21.79
CA ARG A 177 -1.35 -19.34 22.18
C ARG A 177 -0.64 -18.50 21.10
N PRO A 178 0.41 -18.99 20.40
CA PRO A 178 1.12 -18.18 19.40
C PRO A 178 0.25 -17.87 18.17
N LEU A 179 -0.57 -18.83 17.73
CA LEU A 179 -1.46 -18.62 16.59
C LEU A 179 -2.59 -17.65 16.94
N LEU A 180 -3.11 -17.68 18.17
CA LEU A 180 -4.09 -16.72 18.65
C LEU A 180 -3.53 -15.29 18.69
N PHE A 181 -2.27 -15.14 19.13
CA PHE A 181 -1.58 -13.87 19.08
C PHE A 181 -1.48 -13.35 17.63
N LEU A 182 -0.97 -14.19 16.72
CA LEU A 182 -0.84 -13.83 15.30
C LEU A 182 -2.18 -13.39 14.70
N ARG A 183 -3.27 -14.12 14.96
CA ARG A 183 -4.62 -13.77 14.50
C ARG A 183 -5.09 -12.42 15.02
N SER A 184 -4.83 -12.11 16.29
CA SER A 184 -5.23 -10.84 16.89
C SER A 184 -4.44 -9.66 16.31
N VAL A 185 -3.14 -9.84 16.07
CA VAL A 185 -2.30 -8.83 15.41
C VAL A 185 -2.78 -8.56 13.99
N VAL A 186 -3.06 -9.60 13.20
CA VAL A 186 -3.59 -9.44 11.83
C VAL A 186 -4.94 -8.73 11.85
N ALA A 187 -5.81 -8.99 12.82
CA ALA A 187 -7.09 -8.29 12.96
C ALA A 187 -6.91 -6.81 13.31
N ILE A 188 -5.95 -6.47 14.18
CA ILE A 188 -5.62 -5.08 14.54
C ILE A 188 -5.05 -4.35 13.32
N LEU A 189 -4.11 -4.97 12.61
CA LEU A 189 -3.55 -4.42 11.36
C LEU A 189 -4.66 -4.17 10.33
N PHE A 190 -5.57 -5.13 10.15
CA PHE A 190 -6.71 -4.95 9.25
C PHE A 190 -7.65 -3.80 9.68
N LEU A 191 -7.88 -3.62 10.98
CA LEU A 191 -8.66 -2.47 11.49
C LEU A 191 -7.91 -1.13 11.36
N ALA A 192 -6.57 -1.16 11.43
CA ALA A 192 -5.74 0.03 11.28
C ALA A 192 -5.60 0.46 9.80
N THR A 193 -5.64 -0.49 8.87
CA THR A 193 -5.51 -0.22 7.44
C THR A 193 -6.88 0.06 6.82
N THR A 194 -7.21 1.34 6.66
CA THR A 194 -8.35 1.76 5.83
C THR A 194 -7.87 2.09 4.42
N ASN A 195 -8.59 1.62 3.40
CA ASN A 195 -8.33 2.05 2.02
C ASN A 195 -8.88 3.46 1.86
N VAL A 196 -8.00 4.44 1.66
CA VAL A 196 -8.37 5.84 1.46
C VAL A 196 -8.37 6.13 -0.04
N GLY A 197 -9.48 6.67 -0.54
CA GLY A 197 -9.58 7.14 -1.93
C GLY A 197 -9.26 8.63 -2.01
N LEU A 198 -8.59 9.06 -3.06
CA LEU A 198 -8.44 10.48 -3.37
C LEU A 198 -9.58 10.90 -4.31
N VAL A 199 -10.40 11.87 -3.89
CA VAL A 199 -11.52 12.38 -4.69
C VAL A 199 -11.38 13.90 -4.85
N LEU A 200 -11.72 14.41 -6.04
CA LEU A 200 -11.74 15.83 -6.33
C LEU A 200 -13.12 16.40 -5.96
N ALA A 201 -13.18 17.37 -5.04
CA ALA A 201 -14.39 18.10 -4.68
C ALA A 201 -14.24 19.57 -5.11
N GLY A 202 -14.74 19.90 -6.30
CA GLY A 202 -14.53 21.21 -6.90
C GLY A 202 -13.07 21.42 -7.32
N VAL A 203 -12.37 22.36 -6.69
CA VAL A 203 -10.96 22.68 -7.00
C VAL A 203 -9.97 21.96 -6.07
N PHE A 204 -10.44 21.43 -4.93
CA PHE A 204 -9.57 20.80 -3.93
C PHE A 204 -9.65 19.27 -4.01
N THR A 205 -8.50 18.64 -3.84
CA THR A 205 -8.40 17.19 -3.62
C THR A 205 -8.63 16.91 -2.13
N HIS A 206 -9.53 15.97 -1.83
CA HIS A 206 -9.78 15.53 -0.47
C HIS A 206 -9.72 14.01 -0.40
N MET A 207 -9.15 13.50 0.70
CA MET A 207 -9.09 12.08 0.98
C MET A 207 -10.44 11.62 1.53
N THR A 208 -11.18 10.84 0.75
CA THR A 208 -12.46 10.28 1.18
C THR A 208 -12.27 8.85 1.65
N THR A 209 -12.80 8.56 2.83
CA THR A 209 -12.97 7.19 3.29
C THR A 209 -14.16 6.58 2.54
N PRO A 210 -14.10 5.30 2.14
CA PRO A 210 -15.22 4.63 1.49
C PRO A 210 -16.47 4.73 2.36
N THR A 211 -17.60 5.03 1.72
CA THR A 211 -18.89 5.04 2.40
C THR A 211 -19.15 3.65 3.01
N LEU A 212 -19.68 3.63 4.24
CA LEU A 212 -19.85 2.40 5.01
C LEU A 212 -20.90 1.50 4.32
N SER A 213 -20.45 0.66 3.39
CA SER A 213 -21.28 -0.40 2.83
C SER A 213 -21.54 -1.47 3.90
N GLY A 214 -22.62 -2.24 3.74
CA GLY A 214 -22.96 -3.31 4.68
C GLY A 214 -21.82 -4.33 4.85
N ILE A 215 -21.05 -4.58 3.79
CA ILE A 215 -19.94 -5.55 3.79
C ILE A 215 -18.75 -5.03 4.61
N HIS A 216 -18.47 -3.72 4.54
CA HIS A 216 -17.37 -3.10 5.28
C HIS A 216 -17.70 -3.06 6.77
N SER A 217 -18.94 -2.70 7.12
CA SER A 217 -19.44 -2.76 8.50
C SER A 217 -19.38 -4.18 9.06
N LEU A 218 -19.84 -5.17 8.29
CA LEU A 218 -19.76 -6.58 8.68
C LEU A 218 -18.32 -7.04 8.90
N SER A 219 -17.39 -6.64 8.04
CA SER A 219 -15.97 -6.99 8.17
C SER A 219 -15.36 -6.41 9.45
N THR A 220 -15.67 -5.15 9.79
CA THR A 220 -15.25 -4.52 11.04
C THR A 220 -15.86 -5.21 12.26
N VAL A 221 -17.17 -5.51 12.22
CA VAL A 221 -17.87 -6.24 13.29
C VAL A 221 -17.29 -7.64 13.47
N LEU A 222 -16.97 -8.35 12.39
CA LEU A 222 -16.35 -9.67 12.47
C LEU A 222 -14.89 -9.62 12.93
N ALA A 223 -14.16 -8.53 12.69
CA ALA A 223 -12.78 -8.38 13.09
C ALA A 223 -12.63 -7.93 14.56
N GLY A 224 -13.60 -7.20 15.12
CA GLY A 224 -13.60 -6.77 16.53
C GLY A 224 -13.44 -7.92 17.54
N PRO A 225 -14.27 -8.98 17.52
CA PRO A 225 -14.11 -10.12 18.41
C PRO A 225 -12.76 -10.83 18.27
N LYS A 226 -12.08 -10.71 17.11
CA LYS A 226 -10.75 -11.30 16.89
C LYS A 226 -9.64 -10.53 17.62
N SER A 227 -9.78 -9.22 17.84
CA SER A 227 -8.80 -8.43 18.60
C SER A 227 -8.87 -8.69 20.11
N CYS A 228 -10.04 -9.02 20.66
CA CYS A 228 -10.21 -9.39 22.08
C CYS A 228 -9.36 -10.60 22.51
N TRP A 229 -8.99 -11.48 21.59
CA TRP A 229 -8.11 -12.62 21.88
C TRP A 229 -6.71 -12.20 22.36
N LEU A 230 -6.25 -11.01 21.96
CA LEU A 230 -4.99 -10.44 22.44
C LEU A 230 -4.99 -10.32 23.97
N VAL A 231 -6.10 -9.86 24.55
CA VAL A 231 -6.25 -9.71 26.01
C VAL A 231 -6.12 -11.06 26.70
N ILE A 232 -6.70 -12.11 26.13
CA ILE A 232 -6.64 -13.48 26.67
C ILE A 232 -5.19 -13.98 26.67
N VAL A 233 -4.48 -13.81 25.54
CA VAL A 233 -3.09 -14.24 25.40
C VAL A 233 -2.16 -13.47 26.35
N LEU A 234 -2.32 -12.15 26.43
CA LEU A 234 -1.55 -11.31 27.34
C LEU A 234 -1.79 -11.70 28.81
N THR A 235 -3.05 -11.87 29.20
CA THR A 235 -3.40 -12.30 30.57
C THR A 235 -2.73 -13.62 30.92
N ASP A 236 -2.67 -14.55 29.97
CA ASP A 236 -2.02 -15.84 30.19
C ASP A 236 -0.49 -15.75 30.29
N LEU A 237 0.16 -14.96 29.42
CA LEU A 237 1.60 -14.69 29.53
C LEU A 237 1.95 -14.03 30.87
N PHE A 238 1.14 -13.05 31.30
CA PHE A 238 1.34 -12.38 32.59
C PHE A 238 1.08 -13.30 33.78
N MET A 239 0.19 -14.29 33.67
CA MET A 239 -0.01 -15.31 34.71
C MET A 239 1.24 -16.16 34.97
N VAL A 240 2.04 -16.46 33.94
CA VAL A 240 3.30 -17.20 34.11
C VAL A 240 4.33 -16.40 34.92
N VAL A 241 4.30 -15.07 34.77
CA VAL A 241 5.22 -14.13 35.45
C VAL A 241 4.75 -13.80 36.87
N THR A 242 3.43 -13.69 37.09
CA THR A 242 2.84 -13.19 38.33
C THR A 242 2.38 -14.30 39.30
N LYS A 243 3.12 -15.40 39.42
CA LYS A 243 2.69 -16.67 40.06
C LYS A 243 1.89 -16.59 41.39
N ASP A 244 1.99 -15.53 42.19
CA ASP A 244 1.50 -15.51 43.58
C ASP A 244 0.20 -14.71 43.93
N PRO A 245 -0.31 -13.67 43.23
CA PRO A 245 -1.60 -13.05 43.60
C PRO A 245 -2.79 -13.35 42.66
N THR A 246 -2.57 -13.94 41.48
CA THR A 246 -3.56 -13.88 40.37
C THR A 246 -4.78 -14.77 40.57
N ASN A 247 -4.67 -15.89 41.30
CA ASN A 247 -5.82 -16.75 41.64
C ASN A 247 -6.89 -16.00 42.47
N LYS A 248 -6.50 -14.99 43.24
CA LYS A 248 -7.43 -14.22 44.08
C LYS A 248 -8.26 -13.21 43.27
N PHE A 249 -7.73 -12.73 42.14
CA PHE A 249 -8.42 -11.77 41.26
C PHE A 249 -9.31 -12.48 40.22
N LEU A 250 -8.93 -13.66 39.74
CA LEU A 250 -9.73 -14.45 38.79
C LEU A 250 -10.98 -15.10 39.42
N LEU A 251 -11.00 -15.33 40.73
CA LEU A 251 -12.17 -15.88 41.44
C LEU A 251 -13.19 -14.80 41.86
N ARG A 252 -12.84 -13.51 41.86
CA ARG A 252 -13.73 -12.40 42.28
C ARG A 252 -14.81 -12.08 41.24
N SER A 253 -14.75 -12.63 40.04
CA SER A 253 -15.78 -12.50 39.00
C SER A 253 -16.87 -13.58 39.07
N ARG A 254 -16.80 -14.52 40.02
CA ARG A 254 -17.96 -15.37 40.37
C ARG A 254 -18.85 -14.60 41.36
N PRO A 255 -20.11 -14.26 41.03
CA PRO A 255 -21.08 -14.03 42.08
C PRO A 255 -21.18 -15.32 42.89
N LEU A 256 -21.07 -15.20 44.21
CA LEU A 256 -21.30 -16.29 45.16
C LEU A 256 -22.69 -16.93 44.96
N PRO A 257 -22.87 -18.21 45.34
CA PRO A 257 -24.01 -19.06 44.97
C PRO A 257 -25.38 -18.48 45.35
#